data_AF-A0AAJ2LGI8-F1
#
_entry.id   AF-A0AAJ2LGI8-F1
#
_cell.length_a   1.000
_cell.length_b   1.000
_cell.length_c   1.000
_cell.angle_alpha   90.00
_cell.angle_beta   90.00
_cell.angle_gamma   90.00
#
_symmetry.space_group_name_H-M   'P 1'
#
loop_
_entity.id
_entity.type
_entity.pdbx_description
1 polymer ?
#
loop_
_entity_poly.entity_id
_entity_poly.type
_entity_poly.pdbx_seq_one_letter_code
_entity_poly.pdbx_strand_id
1 'polypeptide(L)'
;MTQVWPALTAEIVIGIDSTYNFMNYIDPENPVPLVLAVDEPTTIIFSLKDDLITSGWTFQDRPFVVGADYSINFSSYSWLDNSVGDVAAPKTKFRLVFQCARLGVYEYSLMFVDSHGQKIGLDPKIENGGGQ
;
A
#
# COMPACT_ATOMS: atom_id res chain seq x y z
N MET A 1 -16.36 21.30 -2.54
CA MET A 1 -15.56 20.82 -3.69
C MET A 1 -15.68 19.30 -3.71
N THR A 2 -16.22 18.73 -4.78
CA THR A 2 -16.20 17.27 -5.00
C THR A 2 -14.75 16.88 -5.25
N GLN A 3 -14.18 16.00 -4.43
CA GLN A 3 -12.83 15.50 -4.63
C GLN A 3 -12.79 14.76 -5.98
N VAL A 4 -12.05 15.32 -6.94
CA VAL A 4 -11.81 14.66 -8.23
C VAL A 4 -10.72 13.63 -7.99
N TRP A 5 -11.09 12.35 -8.08
CA TRP A 5 -10.15 11.25 -7.97
C TRP A 5 -9.43 11.06 -9.30
N PRO A 6 -8.15 10.66 -9.29
CA PRO A 6 -7.46 10.25 -10.51
C PRO A 6 -8.21 9.12 -11.23
N ALA A 7 -8.12 9.12 -12.57
CA ALA A 7 -8.71 8.06 -13.39
C ALA A 7 -7.95 6.73 -13.25
N LEU A 8 -6.64 6.78 -13.07
CA LEU A 8 -5.82 5.59 -12.85
C LEU A 8 -5.91 5.09 -11.42
N THR A 9 -5.96 3.77 -11.29
CA THR A 9 -5.90 3.06 -10.02
C THR A 9 -4.82 1.99 -10.10
N ALA A 10 -3.92 1.99 -9.11
CA ALA A 10 -2.95 0.92 -8.90
C ALA A 10 -3.33 0.17 -7.63
N GLU A 11 -3.45 -1.15 -7.72
CA GLU A 11 -3.78 -2.01 -6.57
C GLU A 11 -2.58 -2.87 -6.17
N ILE A 12 -2.32 -2.93 -4.87
CA ILE A 12 -1.27 -3.74 -4.27
C ILE A 12 -1.93 -4.62 -3.20
N VAL A 13 -1.80 -5.94 -3.38
CA VAL A 13 -2.27 -6.95 -2.43
C VAL A 13 -1.05 -7.48 -1.70
N ILE A 14 -0.88 -7.12 -0.43
CA ILE A 14 0.29 -7.50 0.36
C ILE A 14 0.07 -8.89 0.93
N GLY A 15 0.97 -9.81 0.58
CA GLY A 15 1.06 -11.15 1.16
C GLY A 15 2.49 -11.47 1.55
N ILE A 16 2.69 -12.64 2.17
CA ILE A 16 4.00 -13.15 2.58
C ILE A 16 4.28 -14.44 1.80
N ASP A 17 5.47 -14.57 1.22
CA ASP A 17 5.90 -15.79 0.54
C ASP A 17 6.47 -16.86 1.49
N SER A 18 6.82 -18.03 0.94
CA SER A 18 7.38 -19.14 1.71
C SER A 18 8.71 -18.84 2.43
N THR A 19 9.38 -17.75 2.05
CA THR A 19 10.64 -17.27 2.63
C THR A 19 10.46 -16.07 3.56
N TYR A 20 9.21 -15.77 3.93
CA TYR A 20 8.84 -14.64 4.78
C TYR A 20 9.12 -13.27 4.17
N ASN A 21 9.18 -13.16 2.84
CA ASN A 21 9.27 -11.89 2.15
C ASN A 21 7.89 -11.34 1.83
N PHE A 22 7.72 -10.03 2.00
CA PHE A 22 6.50 -9.35 1.61
C PHE A 22 6.49 -9.08 0.10
N MET A 23 5.40 -9.50 -0.55
CA MET A 23 5.25 -9.46 -1.99
C MET A 23 3.88 -8.90 -2.37
N ASN A 24 3.75 -8.40 -3.60
CA ASN A 24 2.50 -8.07 -4.23
C ASN A 24 1.87 -9.34 -4.84
N TYR A 25 0.76 -9.78 -4.26
CA TYR A 25 -0.06 -10.93 -4.64
C TYR A 25 -1.26 -10.53 -5.50
N ILE A 26 -1.20 -9.40 -6.20
CA ILE A 26 -2.24 -9.02 -7.16
C ILE A 26 -2.46 -10.11 -8.22
N ASP A 27 -1.37 -10.77 -8.64
CA ASP A 27 -1.37 -12.06 -9.32
C ASP A 27 -0.82 -13.13 -8.35
N PRO A 28 -1.69 -13.97 -7.74
CA PRO A 28 -1.25 -14.99 -6.81
C PRO A 28 -0.36 -16.09 -7.41
N GLU A 29 -0.41 -16.31 -8.73
CA GLU A 29 0.44 -17.31 -9.39
C GLU A 29 1.85 -16.79 -9.61
N ASN A 30 2.03 -15.47 -9.71
CA ASN A 30 3.31 -14.81 -9.95
C ASN A 30 3.50 -13.59 -9.02
N PRO A 31 3.65 -13.80 -7.70
CA PRO A 31 3.85 -12.69 -6.78
C PRO A 31 5.18 -11.97 -7.07
N VAL A 32 5.13 -10.64 -7.10
CA VAL A 32 6.30 -9.78 -7.40
C VAL A 32 6.69 -8.93 -6.20
N PRO A 33 7.92 -8.41 -6.11
CA PRO A 33 8.29 -7.47 -5.04
C PRO A 33 7.33 -6.27 -4.95
N LEU A 34 7.19 -5.69 -3.76
CA LEU A 34 6.40 -4.47 -3.50
C LEU A 34 7.09 -3.24 -4.11
N VAL A 35 7.14 -3.17 -5.43
CA VAL A 35 7.64 -2.02 -6.20
C VAL A 35 6.45 -1.40 -6.92
N LEU A 36 6.35 -0.07 -6.83
CA LEU A 36 5.34 0.69 -7.55
C LEU A 36 6.04 1.67 -8.49
N ALA A 37 5.63 1.63 -9.77
CA ALA A 37 5.99 2.62 -10.77
C ALA A 37 4.76 3.47 -11.09
N VAL A 38 4.87 4.78 -10.86
CA VAL A 38 3.80 5.76 -11.15
C VAL A 38 4.42 6.99 -11.81
N ASP A 39 3.84 7.42 -12.93
CA ASP A 39 4.32 8.54 -13.76
C ASP A 39 3.23 9.59 -14.05
N GLU A 40 2.01 9.36 -13.55
CA GLU A 40 0.90 10.30 -13.62
C GLU A 40 0.01 10.19 -12.35
N PRO A 41 -0.90 11.16 -12.11
CA PRO A 41 -1.78 11.11 -10.95
C PRO A 41 -2.54 9.79 -10.84
N THR A 42 -2.41 9.10 -9.72
CA THR A 42 -2.89 7.72 -9.55
C THR A 42 -3.48 7.51 -8.16
N THR A 43 -4.62 6.83 -8.07
CA THR A 43 -5.14 6.32 -6.80
C THR A 43 -4.44 5.01 -6.48
N ILE A 44 -3.75 4.93 -5.35
CA ILE A 44 -3.04 3.72 -4.93
C ILE A 44 -3.85 3.06 -3.82
N ILE A 45 -4.21 1.80 -4.01
CA ILE A 45 -4.97 0.99 -3.06
C ILE A 45 -4.07 -0.11 -2.51
N PHE A 46 -3.90 -0.14 -1.20
CA PHE A 46 -3.21 -1.21 -0.50
C PHE A 46 -4.23 -2.07 0.22
N SER A 47 -4.10 -3.38 0.10
CA SER A 47 -4.89 -4.37 0.82
C SER A 47 -4.00 -5.48 1.36
N LEU A 48 -4.40 -6.10 2.46
CA LEU A 48 -3.79 -7.36 2.91
C LEU A 48 -4.46 -8.53 2.20
N LYS A 49 -3.68 -9.56 1.87
CA LYS A 49 -4.19 -10.84 1.40
C LYS A 49 -5.01 -11.54 2.50
N ASP A 50 -6.05 -12.27 2.09
CA ASP A 50 -7.00 -12.90 3.02
C ASP A 50 -6.37 -13.82 4.06
N ASP A 51 -5.25 -14.49 3.74
CA ASP A 51 -4.52 -15.35 4.66
C ASP A 51 -3.86 -14.56 5.80
N LEU A 52 -3.28 -13.39 5.51
CA LEU A 52 -2.76 -12.48 6.53
C LEU A 52 -3.89 -11.95 7.40
N ILE A 53 -5.01 -11.53 6.79
CA ILE A 53 -6.17 -11.04 7.53
C ILE A 53 -6.71 -12.11 8.46
N THR A 54 -6.88 -13.33 7.96
CA THR A 54 -7.36 -14.49 8.74
C THR A 54 -6.40 -14.83 9.88
N SER A 55 -5.10 -14.59 9.68
CA SER A 55 -4.08 -14.75 10.71
C SER A 55 -4.04 -13.61 11.71
N GLY A 56 -4.87 -12.57 11.58
CA GLY A 56 -4.95 -11.45 12.53
C GLY A 56 -4.04 -10.27 12.20
N TRP A 57 -3.47 -10.21 11.00
CA TRP A 57 -2.67 -9.07 10.57
C TRP A 57 -3.55 -7.89 10.20
N THR A 58 -3.09 -6.69 10.54
CA THR A 58 -3.73 -5.42 10.19
C THR A 58 -2.67 -4.36 9.87
N PHE A 59 -3.08 -3.24 9.27
CA PHE A 59 -2.23 -2.05 9.22
C PHE A 59 -2.27 -1.29 10.56
N GLN A 60 -1.19 -0.58 10.87
CA GLN A 60 -1.17 0.38 11.97
C GLN A 60 -2.09 1.59 11.68
N ASP A 61 -2.44 2.34 12.72
CA ASP A 61 -3.29 3.53 12.59
C ASP A 61 -2.77 4.52 11.54
N ARG A 62 -1.45 4.67 11.45
CA ARG A 62 -0.73 5.33 10.36
C ARG A 62 -0.12 4.24 9.47
N PRO A 63 -0.80 3.82 8.39
CA PRO A 63 -0.41 2.65 7.61
C PRO A 63 0.74 2.92 6.63
N PHE A 64 1.02 4.20 6.36
CA PHE A 64 1.90 4.64 5.30
C PHE A 64 2.70 5.87 5.73
N VAL A 65 3.99 5.87 5.41
CA VAL A 65 4.92 6.98 5.62
C VAL A 65 5.73 7.15 4.35
N VAL A 66 5.98 8.38 3.91
CA VAL A 66 6.90 8.65 2.80
C VAL A 66 8.01 9.55 3.30
N GLY A 67 9.25 9.15 3.02
CA GLY A 67 10.42 9.99 3.27
C GLY A 67 10.48 11.14 2.28
N ALA A 68 10.86 12.33 2.75
CA ALA A 68 11.19 13.50 1.92
C ALA A 68 10.13 14.00 0.92
N ASP A 69 8.87 13.54 1.02
CA ASP A 69 7.79 14.00 0.14
C ASP A 69 7.17 15.33 0.60
N TYR A 70 7.16 15.63 1.90
CA TYR A 70 6.56 16.83 2.48
C TYR A 70 5.10 17.08 2.04
N SER A 71 4.34 16.01 1.74
CA SER A 71 2.95 16.06 1.24
C SER A 71 2.80 16.73 -0.14
N ILE A 72 3.83 16.62 -0.98
CA ILE A 72 3.83 17.17 -2.34
C ILE A 72 3.20 16.18 -3.30
N ASN A 73 3.65 14.92 -3.31
CA ASN A 73 3.11 13.91 -4.21
C ASN A 73 2.04 13.05 -3.57
N PHE A 74 2.14 12.75 -2.28
CA PHE A 74 1.22 11.81 -1.64
C PHE A 74 0.22 12.54 -0.74
N SER A 75 -1.07 12.27 -0.97
CA SER A 75 -2.14 12.76 -0.11
C SER A 75 -2.17 12.05 1.24
N SER A 76 -3.02 12.54 2.15
CA SER A 76 -3.48 11.72 3.29
C SER A 76 -4.15 10.43 2.80
N TYR A 77 -4.15 9.39 3.63
CA TYR A 77 -4.80 8.12 3.34
C TYR A 77 -6.27 8.11 3.81
N SER A 78 -7.05 7.18 3.29
CA SER A 78 -8.41 6.90 3.75
C SER A 78 -8.61 5.39 3.84
N TRP A 79 -9.20 4.94 4.95
CA TRP A 79 -9.60 3.55 5.11
C TRP A 79 -10.70 3.20 4.12
N LEU A 80 -10.63 1.98 3.59
CA LEU A 80 -11.67 1.40 2.75
C LEU A 80 -12.26 0.19 3.45
N ASP A 81 -13.51 -0.11 3.14
CA ASP A 81 -14.14 -1.34 3.59
C ASP A 81 -13.46 -2.54 2.95
N ASN A 82 -13.31 -3.60 3.74
CA ASN A 82 -12.78 -4.88 3.32
C ASN A 82 -13.44 -6.00 4.12
N SER A 83 -13.48 -7.20 3.55
CA SER A 83 -14.03 -8.38 4.21
C SER A 83 -13.34 -9.65 3.72
N VAL A 84 -13.28 -10.65 4.59
CA VAL A 84 -12.90 -12.02 4.22
C VAL A 84 -14.14 -12.88 4.37
N GLY A 85 -14.70 -13.32 3.25
CA GLY A 85 -16.07 -13.81 3.19
C GLY A 85 -17.06 -12.74 3.69
N ASP A 86 -17.90 -13.09 4.65
CA ASP A 86 -18.92 -12.20 5.24
C ASP A 86 -18.43 -11.44 6.49
N VAL A 87 -17.15 -11.58 6.87
CA VAL A 87 -16.59 -10.95 8.07
C VAL A 87 -15.88 -9.66 7.70
N ALA A 88 -16.34 -8.55 8.27
CA ALA A 88 -15.69 -7.25 8.10
C ALA A 88 -14.25 -7.26 8.65
N ALA A 89 -13.31 -6.76 7.85
CA ALA A 89 -11.88 -6.75 8.15
C ALA A 89 -11.36 -5.30 8.24
N PRO A 90 -11.63 -4.58 9.34
CA PRO A 90 -11.22 -3.18 9.48
C PRO A 90 -9.70 -3.03 9.48
N LYS A 91 -9.20 -1.90 8.98
CA LYS A 91 -7.76 -1.57 8.89
C LYS A 91 -6.93 -2.59 8.09
N THR A 92 -7.54 -3.25 7.11
CA THR A 92 -6.83 -4.17 6.20
C THR A 92 -6.82 -3.69 4.75
N LYS A 93 -7.45 -2.54 4.47
CA LYS A 93 -7.47 -1.89 3.16
C LYS A 93 -7.52 -0.37 3.30
N PHE A 94 -6.67 0.33 2.56
CA PHE A 94 -6.69 1.79 2.51
C PHE A 94 -6.29 2.28 1.13
N ARG A 95 -6.56 3.55 0.85
CA ARG A 95 -6.11 4.23 -0.35
C ARG A 95 -5.40 5.53 -0.04
N LEU A 96 -4.59 5.99 -0.98
CA LEU A 96 -4.10 7.36 -1.07
C LEU A 96 -4.01 7.80 -2.53
N VAL A 97 -3.78 9.09 -2.75
CA VAL A 97 -3.60 9.67 -4.08
C VAL A 97 -2.14 10.09 -4.24
N PHE A 98 -1.54 9.63 -5.33
CA PHE A 98 -0.31 10.16 -5.87
C PHE A 98 -0.64 11.26 -6.91
N GLN A 99 0.01 12.42 -6.79
CA GLN A 99 -0.26 13.62 -7.59
C GLN A 99 0.75 13.85 -8.71
N CYS A 100 1.88 13.13 -8.73
CA CYS A 100 2.98 13.33 -9.67
C CYS A 100 3.45 14.81 -9.80
N ALA A 101 3.41 15.56 -8.70
CA ALA A 101 3.76 16.98 -8.67
C ALA A 101 5.28 17.24 -8.71
N ARG A 102 6.09 16.25 -8.33
CA ARG A 102 7.56 16.32 -8.34
C ARG A 102 8.18 14.98 -8.69
N LEU A 103 9.09 15.00 -9.66
CA LEU A 103 9.89 13.84 -10.08
C LEU A 103 10.95 13.48 -9.03
N GLY A 104 11.19 12.18 -8.85
CA GLY A 104 12.20 11.64 -7.93
C GLY A 104 11.89 10.22 -7.46
N VAL A 105 12.86 9.56 -6.83
CA VAL A 105 12.64 8.25 -6.17
C VAL A 105 12.23 8.52 -4.73
N TYR A 106 11.13 7.90 -4.30
CA TYR A 106 10.58 8.07 -2.95
C TYR A 106 10.60 6.73 -2.23
N GLU A 107 11.22 6.69 -1.05
CA GLU A 107 11.11 5.56 -0.15
C GLU A 107 9.86 5.72 0.71
N TYR A 108 9.06 4.66 0.77
CA TYR A 108 7.86 4.62 1.60
C TYR A 108 7.94 3.47 2.58
N SER A 109 7.37 3.69 3.75
CA SER A 109 7.22 2.66 4.77
C SER A 109 5.77 2.23 4.86
N LEU A 110 5.51 0.93 4.78
CA LEU A 110 4.24 0.32 5.13
C LEU A 110 4.30 -0.19 6.57
N MET A 111 3.27 0.13 7.34
CA MET A 111 3.25 -0.11 8.79
C MET A 111 2.16 -1.12 9.15
N PHE A 112 2.56 -2.24 9.75
CA PHE A 112 1.69 -3.39 10.06
C PHE A 112 1.68 -3.71 11.55
N VAL A 113 0.65 -4.45 11.94
CA VAL A 113 0.54 -5.15 13.21
C VAL A 113 0.33 -6.62 12.88
N ASP A 114 1.20 -7.50 13.39
CA ASP A 114 1.06 -8.94 13.21
C ASP A 114 -0.02 -9.55 14.13
N SER A 115 -0.20 -10.87 14.02
CA SER A 115 -1.14 -11.65 14.81
C SER A 115 -0.93 -11.58 16.33
N HIS A 116 0.26 -11.18 16.79
CA HIS A 116 0.64 -11.08 18.19
C HIS A 116 0.65 -9.64 18.70
N GLY A 117 0.24 -8.67 17.87
CA GLY A 117 0.26 -7.25 18.22
C GLY A 117 1.63 -6.58 18.03
N GLN A 118 2.59 -7.25 17.39
CA GLN A 118 3.91 -6.69 17.11
C GLN A 118 3.84 -5.69 15.97
N LYS A 119 4.46 -4.53 16.17
CA LYS A 119 4.56 -3.49 15.16
C LYS A 119 5.69 -3.82 14.20
N ILE A 120 5.35 -3.96 12.92
CA ILE A 120 6.30 -4.22 11.84
C ILE A 120 6.28 -3.02 10.90
N GLY A 121 7.46 -2.54 10.52
CA GLY A 121 7.64 -1.57 9.43
C GLY A 121 8.36 -2.25 8.27
N LEU A 122 7.88 -2.02 7.06
CA LEU A 122 8.56 -2.41 5.82
C LEU A 122 8.89 -1.13 5.07
N ASP A 123 10.08 -1.05 4.47
CA ASP A 123 10.53 0.12 3.72
C ASP A 123 10.70 -0.19 2.21
N PRO A 124 9.61 -0.54 1.48
CA PRO A 124 9.65 -0.69 0.02
C PRO A 124 9.95 0.63 -0.73
N LYS A 125 10.30 0.52 -2.01
CA LYS A 125 10.69 1.67 -2.86
C LYS A 125 9.61 1.99 -3.90
N ILE A 126 9.27 3.27 -4.07
CA ILE A 126 8.48 3.78 -5.22
C ILE A 126 9.44 4.50 -6.16
N GLU A 127 9.51 4.03 -7.39
CA GLU A 127 10.22 4.72 -8.45
C GLU A 127 9.20 5.55 -9.23
N ASN A 128 9.21 6.87 -9.00
CA ASN A 128 8.52 7.80 -9.89
C ASN A 128 9.52 8.19 -10.99
N GLY A 129 9.18 7.81 -12.23
CA GLY A 129 10.06 7.79 -13.39
C GLY A 129 11.00 8.99 -13.50
N GLY A 130 12.30 8.71 -13.50
CA GLY A 130 13.33 9.73 -13.65
C GLY A 130 14.76 9.22 -13.44
N GLY A 131 15.03 7.97 -13.77
CA GLY A 131 16.38 7.43 -13.85
C GLY A 131 16.57 6.77 -15.21
N GLN A 132 17.04 7.53 -16.19
CA GLN A 132 17.90 6.96 -17.22
C GLN A 132 19.32 6.86 -16.67
#